data_AF-A0A0K8TIM8-F1
#
_entry.id   AF-A0A0K8TIM8-F1
#
_cell.length_a   1.000
_cell.length_b   1.000
_cell.length_c   1.000
_cell.angle_alpha   90.00
_cell.angle_beta   90.00
_cell.angle_gamma   90.00
#
_symmetry.space_group_name_H-M   'P 1'
#
loop_
_entity.id
_entity.type
_entity.pdbx_description
1 polymer ?
#
loop_
_entity_poly.entity_id
_entity_poly.type
_entity_poly.pdbx_seq_one_letter_code
_entity_poly.pdbx_strand_id
1 'polypeptide(L)'
;MDLLGVLLLTAFAIVASVLWFIQIALAPSIPIKGKSNIPGNPLGRTWPVIGDGMVLLGIWNMEGFMDVMDRILKASSGAVVHLWIGAKMLIFVKDAEITETILNSPKAVIKDRDFYKAFAYFSDGIFSRNGKQWAELRKRADVELPPNTWTSSLKFSTLNSNYSVRRWIVK
;
A
#
# COMPACT_ATOMS: atom_id res chain seq x y z
N MET A 1 18.33 14.00 48.40
CA MET A 1 18.23 13.20 47.17
C MET A 1 19.57 13.29 46.49
N ASP A 2 20.20 12.15 46.23
CA ASP A 2 21.53 12.13 45.62
C ASP A 2 21.47 12.71 44.20
N LEU A 3 22.54 13.42 43.79
CA LEU A 3 22.66 14.05 42.47
C LEU A 3 22.35 13.07 41.33
N LEU A 4 22.78 11.81 41.50
CA LEU A 4 22.52 10.70 40.59
C LEU A 4 21.02 10.40 40.43
N GLY A 5 20.25 10.46 41.53
CA GLY A 5 18.81 10.23 41.52
C GLY A 5 18.05 11.33 40.77
N VAL A 6 18.49 12.58 40.91
CA VAL A 6 17.91 13.72 40.18
C VAL A 6 18.20 13.59 38.68
N LEU A 7 19.43 13.22 38.30
CA LEU A 7 19.80 13.00 36.90
C LEU A 7 18.99 11.88 36.24
N LEU A 8 18.79 10.75 36.93
CA LEU A 8 17.98 9.64 36.40
C LEU A 8 16.51 10.02 36.22
N LEU A 9 15.92 10.75 37.18
CA LEU A 9 14.54 11.22 37.10
C LEU A 9 14.34 12.20 35.93
N THR A 10 15.27 13.13 35.74
CA THR A 10 15.21 14.08 34.62
C THR A 10 15.35 13.39 33.27
N ALA A 11 16.27 12.42 33.13
CA ALA A 11 16.39 11.63 31.91
C ALA A 11 15.11 10.84 31.61
N PHE A 12 14.49 10.22 32.63
CA PHE A 12 13.24 9.47 32.46
C PHE A 12 12.07 10.39 32.05
N ALA A 13 11.98 11.59 32.64
CA ALA A 13 10.97 12.59 32.28
C ALA A 13 11.14 13.09 30.84
N ILE A 14 12.39 13.31 30.39
CA ILE A 14 12.69 13.69 29.01
C ILE A 14 12.27 12.57 28.04
N VAL A 15 12.65 11.31 28.34
CA VAL A 15 12.25 10.16 27.51
C VAL A 15 10.72 10.04 27.46
N ALA A 16 10.02 10.17 28.59
CA ALA A 16 8.57 10.13 28.64
C ALA A 16 7.92 11.27 27.83
N SER A 17 8.47 12.49 27.92
CA SER A 17 7.98 13.64 27.14
C SER A 17 8.24 13.46 25.64
N VAL A 18 9.37 12.89 25.24
CA VAL A 18 9.68 12.57 23.85
C VAL A 18 8.76 11.47 23.33
N LEU A 19 8.53 10.40 24.11
CA LEU A 19 7.58 9.35 23.77
C LEU A 19 6.15 9.89 23.65
N TRP A 20 5.72 10.78 24.55
CA TRP A 20 4.43 11.45 24.48
C TRP A 20 4.30 12.34 23.23
N PHE A 21 5.34 13.10 22.92
CA PHE A 21 5.38 13.95 21.73
C PHE A 21 5.33 13.12 20.45
N ILE A 22 6.08 12.01 20.40
CA ILE A 22 6.02 11.03 19.31
C ILE A 22 4.62 10.42 19.22
N GLN A 23 3.99 10.07 20.35
CA GLN A 23 2.62 9.57 20.35
C GLN A 23 1.62 10.59 19.81
N ILE A 24 1.77 11.88 20.13
CA ILE A 24 0.91 12.94 19.57
C ILE A 24 1.20 13.19 18.09
N ALA A 25 2.47 13.12 17.68
CA ALA A 25 2.87 13.36 16.30
C ALA A 25 2.53 12.17 15.37
N LEU A 26 2.58 10.95 15.91
CA LEU A 26 2.19 9.70 15.24
C LEU A 26 0.73 9.31 15.51
N ALA A 27 0.02 10.03 16.41
CA ALA A 27 -1.40 9.83 16.58
C ALA A 27 -2.05 10.07 15.22
N PRO A 28 -2.81 9.09 14.69
CA PRO A 28 -3.36 9.18 13.36
C PRO A 28 -4.12 10.50 13.24
N SER A 29 -3.74 11.33 12.26
CA SER A 29 -4.47 12.55 11.89
C SER A 29 -5.91 12.26 11.40
N ILE A 30 -6.28 10.98 11.36
CA ILE A 30 -7.61 10.49 11.05
C ILE A 30 -8.39 10.46 12.37
N PRO A 31 -9.31 11.41 12.62
CA PRO A 31 -10.19 11.29 13.76
C PRO A 31 -10.97 9.99 13.62
N ILE A 32 -10.81 9.07 14.58
CA ILE A 32 -11.63 7.86 14.74
C ILE A 32 -13.06 8.23 15.21
N LYS A 33 -13.58 9.39 14.76
CA LYS A 33 -14.97 9.80 14.93
C LYS A 33 -15.79 9.15 13.82
N GLY A 34 -15.94 7.85 13.93
CA GLY A 34 -16.73 7.06 13.01
C GLY A 34 -16.63 5.60 13.40
N LYS A 35 -17.74 5.05 13.89
CA LYS A 35 -17.87 3.63 14.24
C LYS A 35 -17.93 2.80 12.93
N SER A 36 -16.86 2.82 12.13
CA SER A 36 -16.77 1.93 10.97
C SER A 36 -16.48 0.53 11.50
N ASN A 37 -17.48 -0.34 11.52
CA ASN A 37 -17.41 -1.72 12.01
C ASN A 37 -16.66 -2.64 11.02
N ILE A 38 -15.53 -2.17 10.50
CA ILE A 38 -14.69 -2.96 9.59
C ILE A 38 -13.90 -3.92 10.47
N PRO A 39 -13.99 -5.24 10.26
CA PRO A 39 -13.27 -6.19 11.08
C PRO A 39 -11.76 -5.98 10.92
N GLY A 40 -11.04 -6.07 12.05
CA GLY A 40 -9.60 -5.95 12.08
C GLY A 40 -8.90 -7.21 11.59
N ASN A 41 -7.58 -7.11 11.51
CA ASN A 41 -6.73 -8.23 11.19
C ASN A 41 -6.98 -9.43 12.13
N PRO A 42 -7.33 -10.63 11.60
CA PRO A 42 -7.59 -11.81 12.42
C PRO A 42 -6.32 -12.53 12.89
N LEU A 43 -5.14 -12.23 12.33
CA LEU A 43 -3.90 -12.98 12.60
C LEU A 43 -3.14 -12.53 13.85
N GLY A 44 -3.43 -11.36 14.41
CA GLY A 44 -2.59 -10.82 15.47
C GLY A 44 -3.22 -9.70 16.28
N ARG A 45 -2.52 -9.29 17.33
CA ARG A 45 -2.90 -8.16 18.18
C ARG A 45 -2.37 -6.86 17.57
N THR A 46 -3.25 -5.88 17.39
CA THR A 46 -2.88 -4.52 16.97
C THR A 46 -2.15 -3.80 18.09
N TRP A 47 -0.93 -3.34 17.80
CA TRP A 47 -0.15 -2.54 18.74
C TRP A 47 -0.39 -1.04 18.51
N PRO A 48 -0.41 -0.20 19.55
CA PRO A 48 -0.81 1.21 19.43
C PRO A 48 0.08 2.06 18.51
N VAL A 49 1.37 1.72 18.35
CA VAL A 49 2.34 2.49 17.54
C VAL A 49 2.66 1.83 16.20
N ILE A 50 2.86 0.51 16.20
CA ILE A 50 3.24 -0.25 15.00
C ILE A 50 1.99 -0.71 14.23
N GLY A 51 0.84 -0.79 14.90
CA GLY A 51 -0.37 -1.38 14.35
C GLY A 51 -0.24 -2.89 14.19
N ASP A 52 -0.68 -3.37 13.03
CA ASP A 52 -0.50 -4.73 12.52
C ASP A 52 0.83 -4.92 11.77
N GLY A 53 1.68 -3.88 11.70
CA GLY A 53 2.95 -3.94 10.98
C GLY A 53 3.89 -5.05 11.46
N MET A 54 3.66 -5.61 12.66
CA MET A 54 4.40 -6.75 13.19
C MET A 54 4.25 -8.02 12.33
N VAL A 55 3.11 -8.18 11.67
CA VAL A 55 2.85 -9.30 10.75
C VAL A 55 3.71 -9.21 9.49
N LEU A 56 4.26 -8.02 9.20
CA LEU A 56 5.15 -7.76 8.06
C LEU A 56 6.64 -7.78 8.44
N LEU A 57 6.99 -7.99 9.72
CA LEU A 57 8.39 -8.01 10.16
C LEU A 57 9.14 -9.22 9.58
N GLY A 58 10.32 -8.97 9.03
CA GLY A 58 11.19 -10.00 8.46
C GLY A 58 10.91 -10.34 6.99
N ILE A 59 9.92 -9.70 6.37
CA ILE A 59 9.59 -9.89 4.96
C ILE A 59 10.28 -8.80 4.14
N TRP A 60 11.25 -9.19 3.33
CA TRP A 60 11.95 -8.30 2.41
C TRP A 60 11.59 -8.54 0.93
N ASN A 61 10.85 -9.62 0.68
CA ASN A 61 10.49 -10.08 -0.66
C ASN A 61 9.01 -9.83 -0.94
N MET A 62 8.68 -9.51 -2.19
CA MET A 62 7.29 -9.30 -2.63
C MET A 62 6.45 -10.58 -2.49
N GLU A 63 7.01 -11.75 -2.77
CA GLU A 63 6.31 -13.04 -2.64
C GLU A 63 5.88 -13.30 -1.20
N GLY A 64 6.79 -13.12 -0.24
CA GLY A 64 6.46 -13.27 1.18
C GLY A 64 5.39 -12.27 1.66
N PHE A 65 5.40 -11.06 1.10
CA PHE A 65 4.35 -10.08 1.39
C PHE A 65 2.99 -10.55 0.88
N MET A 66 2.93 -11.04 -0.36
CA MET A 66 1.70 -11.56 -0.97
C MET A 66 1.17 -12.79 -0.23
N ASP A 67 2.05 -13.69 0.21
CA ASP A 67 1.68 -14.87 1.01
C ASP A 67 1.03 -14.49 2.34
N VAL A 68 1.57 -13.46 3.00
CA VAL A 68 0.99 -12.96 4.25
C VAL A 68 -0.35 -12.27 4.01
N MET A 69 -0.49 -11.50 2.94
CA MET A 69 -1.78 -10.91 2.57
C MET A 69 -2.82 -12.01 2.27
N ASP A 70 -2.45 -13.06 1.54
CA ASP A 70 -3.34 -14.19 1.26
C ASP A 70 -3.77 -14.92 2.55
N ARG A 71 -2.85 -15.10 3.50
CA ARG A 71 -3.18 -15.66 4.84
C ARG A 71 -4.17 -14.79 5.59
N ILE A 72 -4.00 -13.46 5.59
CA ILE A 72 -4.93 -12.52 6.24
C ILE A 72 -6.32 -12.61 5.60
N LEU A 73 -6.39 -12.59 4.27
CA LEU A 73 -7.64 -12.63 3.51
C LEU A 73 -8.37 -13.98 3.60
N LYS A 74 -7.63 -15.07 3.80
CA LYS A 74 -8.18 -16.40 4.07
C LYS A 74 -8.71 -16.54 5.50
N ALA A 75 -7.97 -16.00 6.47
CA ALA A 75 -8.37 -16.02 7.87
C ALA A 75 -9.54 -15.07 8.17
N SER A 76 -9.74 -14.04 7.36
CA SER A 76 -10.86 -13.13 7.51
C SER A 76 -12.16 -13.73 6.99
N SER A 77 -13.19 -13.79 7.84
CA SER A 77 -14.54 -14.17 7.45
C SER A 77 -15.32 -13.05 6.74
N GLY A 78 -14.85 -11.80 6.84
CA GLY A 78 -15.49 -10.63 6.26
C GLY A 78 -15.08 -10.33 4.82
N ALA A 79 -15.95 -9.61 4.11
CA ALA A 79 -15.69 -9.09 2.76
C ALA A 79 -14.64 -7.95 2.72
N VAL A 80 -14.41 -7.30 3.87
CA VAL A 80 -13.50 -6.16 4.03
C VAL A 80 -12.70 -6.36 5.29
N VAL A 81 -11.39 -6.08 5.25
CA VAL A 81 -10.47 -6.17 6.39
C VAL A 81 -9.67 -4.89 6.45
N HIS A 82 -9.43 -4.36 7.64
CA HIS A 82 -8.46 -3.27 7.81
C HIS A 82 -7.17 -3.74 8.47
N LEU A 83 -6.07 -3.09 8.09
CA LEU A 83 -4.72 -3.32 8.59
C LEU A 83 -4.12 -1.97 8.98
N TRP A 84 -3.57 -1.88 10.19
CA TRP A 84 -2.82 -0.71 10.62
C TRP A 84 -1.34 -0.87 10.30
N ILE A 85 -0.77 0.05 9.53
CA ILE A 85 0.68 0.15 9.33
C ILE A 85 1.13 1.48 9.92
N GLY A 86 1.68 1.43 11.13
CA GLY A 86 2.02 2.63 11.90
C GLY A 86 0.77 3.48 12.15
N ALA A 87 0.84 4.75 11.73
CA ALA A 87 -0.28 5.72 11.85
C ALA A 87 -1.29 5.63 10.70
N LYS A 88 -1.07 4.80 9.68
CA LYS A 88 -1.90 4.71 8.48
C LYS A 88 -2.75 3.45 8.50
N MET A 89 -4.05 3.61 8.27
CA MET A 89 -4.97 2.48 8.08
C MET A 89 -5.06 2.13 6.59
N LEU A 90 -4.86 0.86 6.26
CA LEU A 90 -5.13 0.28 4.96
C LEU A 90 -6.39 -0.58 5.05
N ILE A 91 -7.22 -0.54 4.01
CA ILE A 91 -8.44 -1.33 3.91
C ILE A 91 -8.33 -2.22 2.68
N PHE A 92 -8.45 -3.52 2.89
CA PHE A 92 -8.47 -4.55 1.86
C PHE A 92 -9.91 -5.00 1.63
N VAL A 93 -10.31 -5.07 0.37
CA VAL A 93 -11.63 -5.52 -0.05
C VAL A 93 -11.45 -6.81 -0.84
N LYS A 94 -12.11 -7.89 -0.40
CA LYS A 94 -12.08 -9.21 -1.05
C LYS A 94 -13.24 -9.39 -2.02
N ASP A 95 -14.37 -8.73 -1.73
CA ASP A 95 -15.58 -8.86 -2.51
C ASP A 95 -15.53 -8.05 -3.82
N ALA A 96 -15.93 -8.69 -4.92
CA ALA A 96 -15.87 -8.10 -6.26
C ALA A 96 -16.91 -6.99 -6.45
N GLU A 97 -18.11 -7.13 -5.89
CA GLU A 97 -19.19 -6.14 -6.04
C GLU A 97 -18.85 -4.85 -5.29
N ILE A 98 -18.31 -4.98 -4.07
CA ILE A 98 -17.82 -3.83 -3.30
C ILE A 98 -16.65 -3.16 -4.03
N THR A 99 -15.73 -3.94 -4.59
CA THR A 99 -14.58 -3.42 -5.33
C THR A 99 -15.03 -2.66 -6.58
N GLU A 100 -15.96 -3.20 -7.36
CA GLU A 100 -16.53 -2.54 -8.53
C GLU A 100 -17.23 -1.23 -8.15
N THR A 101 -18.02 -1.24 -7.08
CA THR A 101 -18.70 -0.04 -6.57
C THR A 101 -17.69 1.05 -6.17
N ILE A 102 -16.59 0.67 -5.51
CA ILE A 102 -15.53 1.61 -5.14
C ILE A 102 -14.84 2.15 -6.39
N LEU A 103 -14.45 1.28 -7.34
CA LEU A 103 -13.73 1.66 -8.55
C LEU A 103 -14.57 2.54 -9.50
N ASN A 104 -15.89 2.35 -9.52
CA ASN A 104 -16.82 3.18 -10.29
C ASN A 104 -17.14 4.51 -9.61
N SER A 105 -16.74 4.70 -8.35
CA SER A 105 -16.95 5.96 -7.65
C SER A 105 -16.08 7.08 -8.22
N PRO A 106 -16.62 8.31 -8.43
CA PRO A 106 -15.81 9.45 -8.87
C PRO A 106 -14.72 9.86 -7.85
N LYS A 107 -14.78 9.33 -6.62
CA LYS A 107 -13.75 9.54 -5.59
C LYS A 107 -12.55 8.62 -5.74
N ALA A 108 -12.66 7.50 -6.47
CA ALA A 108 -11.57 6.54 -6.67
C ALA A 108 -10.50 7.01 -7.69
N VAL A 109 -10.67 8.21 -8.26
CA VAL A 109 -9.70 8.86 -9.16
C VAL A 109 -8.43 9.31 -8.40
N ILE A 110 -8.53 9.46 -7.08
CA ILE A 110 -7.41 9.89 -6.23
C ILE A 110 -6.69 8.64 -5.72
N LYS A 111 -5.48 8.39 -6.20
CA LYS A 111 -4.64 7.30 -5.67
C LYS A 111 -3.91 7.74 -4.42
N ASP A 112 -3.54 6.75 -3.62
CA ASP A 112 -2.75 6.98 -2.42
C ASP A 112 -1.41 7.63 -2.74
N ARG A 113 -1.13 8.77 -2.10
CA ARG A 113 0.09 9.53 -2.36
C ARG A 113 1.34 8.77 -1.93
N ASP A 114 1.32 8.13 -0.77
CA ASP A 114 2.53 7.53 -0.20
C ASP A 114 2.95 6.27 -0.95
N PHE A 115 1.97 5.44 -1.34
CA PHE A 115 2.22 4.25 -2.14
C PHE A 115 2.71 4.60 -3.55
N TYR A 116 2.05 5.54 -4.23
CA TYR A 116 2.38 5.86 -5.62
C TYR A 116 3.56 6.83 -5.77
N LYS A 117 4.02 7.48 -4.70
CA LYS A 117 5.21 8.36 -4.72
C LYS A 117 6.46 7.63 -5.21
N ALA A 118 6.60 6.34 -4.91
CA ALA A 118 7.72 5.54 -5.40
C ALA A 118 7.81 5.57 -6.93
N PHE A 119 6.68 5.44 -7.63
CA PHE A 119 6.64 5.48 -9.09
C PHE A 119 7.02 6.83 -9.68
N ALA A 120 6.82 7.92 -8.94
CA ALA A 120 7.21 9.25 -9.36
C ALA A 120 8.73 9.42 -9.49
N TYR A 121 9.53 8.60 -8.78
CA TYR A 121 10.98 8.61 -8.93
C TYR A 121 11.46 7.92 -10.21
N PHE A 122 10.70 6.95 -10.72
CA PHE A 122 11.07 6.19 -11.92
C PHE A 122 10.47 6.76 -13.19
N SER A 123 9.29 7.38 -13.12
CA SER A 123 8.60 7.88 -14.30
C SER A 123 7.63 9.01 -13.98
N ASP A 124 7.54 9.95 -14.91
CA ASP A 124 6.45 10.93 -14.96
C ASP A 124 5.37 10.44 -15.91
N GLY A 125 4.46 9.60 -15.40
CA GLY A 125 3.49 8.89 -16.23
C GLY A 125 2.16 8.60 -15.51
N ILE A 126 1.36 7.74 -16.14
CA ILE A 126 0.01 7.39 -15.67
C ILE A 126 0.00 6.83 -14.24
N PHE A 127 1.09 6.23 -13.76
CA PHE A 127 1.18 5.72 -12.39
C PHE A 127 1.54 6.79 -11.36
N SER A 128 2.28 7.83 -11.76
CA SER A 128 2.75 8.92 -10.89
C SER A 128 1.70 10.03 -10.72
N ARG A 129 0.94 10.33 -11.79
CA ARG A 129 -0.09 11.38 -11.78
C ARG A 129 -1.39 10.93 -11.11
N ASN A 130 -2.13 11.90 -10.57
CA ASN A 130 -3.37 11.72 -9.82
C ASN A 130 -4.48 12.67 -10.30
N GLY A 131 -5.75 12.34 -10.01
CA GLY A 131 -6.89 13.22 -10.28
C GLY A 131 -7.15 13.45 -11.78
N LYS A 132 -7.40 14.71 -12.17
CA LYS A 132 -7.71 15.08 -13.56
C LYS A 132 -6.60 14.72 -14.54
N GLN A 133 -5.34 14.93 -14.17
CA GLN A 133 -4.19 14.59 -15.01
C GLN A 133 -4.12 13.09 -15.29
N TRP A 134 -4.43 12.26 -14.29
CA TRP A 134 -4.52 10.81 -14.47
C TRP A 134 -5.65 10.43 -15.43
N ALA A 135 -6.83 11.02 -15.28
CA ALA A 135 -7.98 10.74 -16.14
C ALA A 135 -7.71 11.10 -17.61
N GLU A 136 -7.03 12.22 -17.87
CA GLU A 136 -6.62 12.62 -19.22
C GLU A 136 -5.59 11.65 -19.83
N LEU A 137 -4.57 11.25 -19.06
CA LEU A 137 -3.58 10.27 -19.50
C LEU A 137 -4.20 8.91 -19.78
N ARG A 138 -5.13 8.46 -18.93
CA ARG A 138 -5.87 7.20 -19.13
C ARG A 138 -6.69 7.25 -20.41
N LYS A 139 -7.45 8.33 -20.65
CA LYS A 139 -8.25 8.47 -21.87
C LYS A 139 -7.40 8.37 -23.13
N ARG A 140 -6.19 8.94 -23.13
CA ARG A 140 -5.25 8.81 -24.25
C ARG A 140 -4.73 7.38 -24.38
N ALA A 141 -4.33 6.76 -23.28
CA ALA A 141 -3.86 5.37 -23.28
C ALA A 141 -4.93 4.39 -23.79
N ASP A 142 -6.20 4.59 -23.44
CA ASP A 142 -7.32 3.76 -23.90
C ASP A 142 -7.53 3.87 -25.42
N VAL A 143 -7.20 5.02 -26.03
CA VAL A 143 -7.25 5.23 -27.49
C VAL A 143 -6.08 4.53 -28.20
N GLU A 144 -4.89 4.54 -27.59
CA GLU A 144 -3.68 3.93 -28.15
C GLU A 144 -3.61 2.41 -27.95
N LEU A 145 -4.32 1.89 -26.95
CA LEU A 145 -4.38 0.46 -26.60
C LEU A 145 -5.76 -0.16 -26.85
N PRO A 146 -6.32 -0.07 -28.06
CA PRO A 146 -7.60 -0.72 -28.35
C PRO A 146 -7.44 -2.25 -28.42
N PRO A 147 -8.50 -3.02 -28.15
CA PRO A 147 -8.43 -4.47 -28.11
C PRO A 147 -8.04 -5.16 -29.43
N ASN A 148 -8.06 -4.45 -30.55
CA ASN A 148 -7.65 -4.97 -31.85
C ASN A 148 -6.13 -4.81 -32.12
N THR A 149 -5.42 -3.92 -31.41
CA THR A 149 -3.96 -3.72 -31.61
C THR A 149 -3.12 -4.80 -30.93
N TRP A 150 -3.69 -5.58 -30.01
CA TRP A 150 -2.99 -6.71 -29.37
C TRP A 150 -2.46 -7.72 -30.37
N THR A 151 -3.15 -7.95 -31.49
CA THR A 151 -2.72 -8.90 -32.52
C THR A 151 -1.40 -8.48 -33.19
N SER A 152 -1.21 -7.19 -33.41
CA SER A 152 0.03 -6.61 -33.96
C SER A 152 1.17 -6.64 -32.94
N SER A 153 0.88 -6.30 -31.68
CA SER A 153 1.86 -6.35 -30.58
C SER A 153 2.29 -7.79 -30.25
N LEU A 154 1.39 -8.77 -30.35
CA LEU A 154 1.69 -10.21 -30.20
C LEU A 154 2.59 -10.72 -31.33
N LYS A 155 2.36 -10.28 -32.58
CA LYS A 155 3.28 -10.58 -33.69
C LYS A 155 4.68 -9.98 -33.42
N PHE A 156 4.75 -8.76 -32.89
CA PHE A 156 6.02 -8.13 -32.53
C PHE A 156 6.72 -8.82 -31.36
N SER A 157 5.98 -9.25 -30.33
CA SER A 157 6.57 -9.93 -29.17
C SER A 157 7.07 -11.33 -29.52
N THR A 158 6.35 -12.07 -30.37
CA THR A 158 6.78 -13.38 -30.90
C THR A 158 7.97 -13.26 -31.84
N LEU A 159 8.04 -12.22 -32.67
CA LEU A 159 9.24 -11.90 -33.45
C LEU A 159 10.42 -11.61 -32.52
N ASN A 160 10.25 -10.73 -31.54
CA ASN A 160 11.30 -10.35 -30.61
C ASN A 160 11.79 -11.53 -29.74
N SER A 161 10.89 -12.40 -29.26
CA SER A 161 11.29 -13.61 -28.54
C SER A 161 12.08 -14.56 -29.45
N ASN A 162 11.66 -14.75 -30.70
CA ASN A 162 12.40 -15.55 -31.68
C ASN A 162 13.77 -14.97 -32.01
N TYR A 163 13.90 -13.64 -32.14
CA TYR A 163 15.21 -12.99 -32.32
C TYR A 163 16.09 -13.14 -31.08
N SER A 164 15.53 -13.03 -29.87
CA SER A 164 16.26 -13.21 -28.62
C SER A 164 16.74 -14.66 -28.49
N VAL A 165 15.87 -15.65 -28.69
CA VAL A 165 16.20 -17.09 -28.67
C VAL A 165 17.26 -17.43 -29.72
N ARG A 166 17.14 -16.92 -30.96
CA ARG A 166 18.17 -17.10 -31.99
C ARG A 166 19.51 -16.46 -31.61
N ARG A 167 19.51 -15.33 -30.90
CA ARG A 167 20.73 -14.69 -30.39
C ARG A 167 21.42 -15.52 -29.29
N TRP A 168 20.66 -16.32 -28.53
CA TRP A 168 21.21 -17.22 -27.51
C TRP A 168 21.72 -18.55 -28.08
N ILE A 169 21.14 -19.05 -29.18
CA ILE A 169 21.54 -20.32 -29.81
C ILE A 169 22.83 -20.18 -30.67
N VAL A 170 23.18 -18.96 -31.09
CA VAL A 170 24.34 -18.69 -31.96
C VAL A 170 25.56 -18.21 -31.14
N LYS A 171 25.60 -18.47 -29.84
CA LYS A 171 26.74 -18.25 -28.94
C LYS A 171 27.22 -19.58 -28.37
#